data_AF-A0A925BAH8-F1
#
_entry.id   AF-A0A925BAH8-F1
#
_cell.length_a   1.000
_cell.length_b   1.000
_cell.length_c   1.000
_cell.angle_alpha   90.00
_cell.angle_beta   90.00
_cell.angle_gamma   90.00
#
_symmetry.space_group_name_H-M   'P 1'
#
loop_
_entity.id
_entity.type
_entity.pdbx_description
1 polymer ?
#
loop_
_entity_poly.entity_id
_entity_poly.type
_entity_poly.pdbx_seq_one_letter_code
_entity_poly.pdbx_strand_id
1 'polypeptide(L)'
;GWCGSTFPRLAGRSPRALHYSVFGETRDNLPILGRFAPQGRTWYVVGDNGDGQSTLSCIAWLLPRAMGLAPAAPEEDALIAFLSPARDSLR
;
A
#
# COMPACT_ATOMS: atom_id res chain seq x y z
N GLY A 1 31.11 9.99 -6.12
CA GLY A 1 29.89 9.19 -6.33
C GLY A 1 28.68 10.11 -6.31
N TRP A 2 27.60 9.74 -7.00
CA TRP A 2 26.40 10.58 -7.22
C TRP A 2 25.85 11.24 -5.94
N CYS A 3 25.74 10.52 -4.82
CA CYS A 3 25.26 11.10 -3.56
C CYS A 3 26.12 12.27 -3.05
N GLY A 4 27.44 12.22 -3.19
CA GLY A 4 28.34 13.27 -2.69
C GLY A 4 28.29 14.55 -3.52
N SER A 5 28.02 14.45 -4.82
CA SER A 5 27.83 15.60 -5.71
C SER A 5 26.44 16.21 -5.55
N THR A 6 25.41 15.39 -5.33
CA THR A 6 24.03 15.86 -5.18
C THR A 6 23.76 16.42 -3.78
N PHE A 7 24.40 15.85 -2.75
CA PHE A 7 24.20 16.23 -1.35
C PHE A 7 25.54 16.51 -0.66
N PRO A 8 26.11 17.73 -0.84
CA PRO A 8 27.44 18.07 -0.32
C PRO A 8 27.59 17.87 1.20
N ARG A 9 26.51 18.04 1.97
CA ARG A 9 26.50 17.82 3.44
C ARG A 9 26.72 16.35 3.85
N LEU A 10 26.58 15.42 2.90
CA LEU A 10 26.83 13.99 3.10
C LEU A 10 28.24 13.58 2.66
N ALA A 11 29.05 14.49 2.10
CA ALA A 11 30.42 14.21 1.70
C ALA A 11 31.25 13.72 2.89
N GLY A 12 32.00 12.64 2.70
CA GLY A 12 32.83 12.02 3.74
C GLY A 12 32.07 11.20 4.79
N ARG A 13 30.73 11.10 4.71
CA ARG A 13 29.96 10.19 5.57
C ARG A 13 29.98 8.78 5.01
N SER A 14 30.27 7.80 5.87
CA SER A 14 30.16 6.38 5.54
C SER A 14 28.75 5.86 5.84
N PRO A 15 28.15 5.03 4.96
CA PRO A 15 26.91 4.33 5.27
C PRO A 15 27.07 3.50 6.56
N ARG A 16 26.12 3.60 7.49
CA ARG A 16 26.13 2.82 8.74
C ARG A 16 25.60 1.40 8.56
N ALA A 17 24.66 1.22 7.63
CA ALA A 17 24.11 -0.07 7.24
C ALA A 17 23.54 0.02 5.83
N LEU A 18 23.64 -1.06 5.06
CA LEU A 18 22.96 -1.22 3.78
C LEU A 18 21.72 -2.07 4.02
N HIS A 19 20.56 -1.57 3.61
CA HIS A 19 19.30 -2.28 3.70
C HIS A 19 18.78 -2.54 2.29
N TYR A 20 18.36 -3.77 2.05
CA TYR A 20 17.67 -4.17 0.84
C TYR A 20 16.23 -4.49 1.21
N SER A 21 15.29 -4.00 0.42
CA SER A 21 13.86 -4.22 0.61
C SER A 21 13.25 -4.68 -0.70
N VAL A 22 12.23 -5.52 -0.60
CA VAL A 22 11.35 -5.86 -1.71
C VAL A 22 10.00 -5.23 -1.41
N PHE A 23 9.51 -4.40 -2.32
CA PHE A 23 8.21 -3.77 -2.19
C PHE A 23 7.18 -4.56 -2.98
N GLY A 24 6.00 -4.77 -2.39
CA GLY A 24 4.86 -5.28 -3.12
C GLY A 24 4.26 -4.13 -3.92
N GLU A 25 4.39 -4.17 -5.24
CA GLU A 25 3.82 -3.15 -6.13
C GLU A 25 2.67 -3.73 -6.95
N THR A 26 1.74 -2.85 -7.29
CA THR A 26 0.63 -3.12 -8.21
C THR A 26 0.84 -2.29 -9.46
N ARG A 27 0.25 -2.72 -10.58
CA ARG A 27 0.39 -2.05 -11.88
C ARG A 27 -0.02 -0.58 -11.85
N ASP A 28 -0.94 -0.22 -10.97
CA ASP A 28 -1.50 1.10 -10.82
C ASP A 28 -0.96 1.88 -9.61
N ASN A 29 0.04 1.35 -8.92
CA ASN A 29 0.63 1.92 -7.70
C ASN A 29 -0.37 2.14 -6.56
N LEU A 30 -1.50 1.43 -6.56
CA LEU A 30 -2.50 1.49 -5.50
C LEU A 30 -2.52 0.20 -4.69
N PRO A 31 -2.73 0.25 -3.36
CA PRO A 31 -2.86 -0.95 -2.57
C PRO A 31 -4.09 -1.77 -2.99
N ILE A 32 -4.10 -3.04 -2.60
CA ILE A 32 -5.23 -3.95 -2.75
C ILE A 32 -5.83 -4.16 -1.37
N LEU A 33 -7.12 -3.87 -1.24
CA LEU A 33 -7.95 -4.21 -0.09
C LEU A 33 -9.16 -5.00 -0.58
N GLY A 34 -9.23 -6.29 -0.25
CA GLY A 34 -10.41 -7.08 -0.63
C GLY A 34 -10.19 -8.58 -0.70
N ARG A 35 -11.04 -9.24 -1.48
CA ARG A 35 -11.02 -10.69 -1.70
C ARG A 35 -10.92 -10.97 -3.20
N PHE A 36 -9.96 -11.81 -3.60
CA PHE A 36 -9.89 -12.30 -4.98
C PHE A 36 -11.02 -13.30 -5.31
N ALA A 37 -11.50 -14.02 -4.30
CA ALA A 37 -12.67 -14.88 -4.40
C ALA A 37 -13.81 -14.27 -3.56
N PRO A 38 -14.91 -13.78 -4.16
CA PRO A 38 -16.01 -13.12 -3.42
C PRO A 38 -16.70 -14.01 -2.38
N GLN A 39 -16.59 -15.32 -2.51
CA GLN A 39 -17.13 -16.31 -1.56
C GLN A 39 -16.07 -16.79 -0.56
N GLY A 40 -14.81 -16.42 -0.76
CA GLY A 40 -13.70 -16.77 0.11
C GLY A 40 -13.75 -16.02 1.45
N ARG A 41 -13.07 -16.59 2.44
CA ARG A 41 -12.90 -15.99 3.78
C ARG A 41 -11.59 -15.20 3.94
N THR A 42 -10.66 -15.38 3.00
CA THR A 42 -9.34 -14.73 3.05
C THR A 42 -9.41 -13.32 2.48
N TRP A 43 -9.01 -12.34 3.30
CA TRP A 43 -8.84 -10.94 2.92
C TRP A 43 -7.39 -10.64 2.62
N TYR A 44 -7.17 -9.81 1.62
CA TYR A 44 -5.86 -9.37 1.16
C TYR A 44 -5.71 -7.88 1.42
N VAL A 45 -4.57 -7.55 2.03
CA VAL A 45 -4.03 -6.21 2.20
C VAL A 45 -2.59 -6.25 1.69
N VAL A 46 -2.39 -5.89 0.43
CA VAL A 46 -1.11 -6.03 -0.27
C VAL A 46 -0.88 -4.87 -1.23
N GLY A 47 0.31 -4.75 -1.82
CA GLY A 47 0.59 -3.71 -2.81
C GLY A 47 0.88 -2.34 -2.19
N ASP A 48 1.11 -2.30 -0.88
CA ASP A 48 1.33 -1.10 -0.08
C ASP A 48 2.81 -0.67 -0.16
N ASN A 49 3.25 -0.40 -1.40
CA ASN A 49 4.53 0.00 -1.98
C ASN A 49 5.58 0.73 -1.07
N GLY A 50 6.45 1.57 -1.66
CA GLY A 50 7.38 2.44 -0.90
C GLY A 50 6.69 3.50 -0.04
N ASP A 51 5.41 3.79 -0.33
CA ASP A 51 4.56 4.71 0.42
C ASP A 51 3.73 4.02 1.49
N GLY A 52 3.94 2.72 1.74
CA GLY A 52 3.10 1.93 2.64
C GLY A 52 2.90 2.54 4.04
N GLN A 53 3.89 3.27 4.56
CA GLN A 53 3.71 3.98 5.84
C GLN A 53 2.62 5.07 5.79
N SER A 54 2.40 5.70 4.64
CA SER A 54 1.40 6.75 4.45
C SER A 54 -0.02 6.19 4.27
N THR A 55 -0.13 5.01 3.68
CA THR A 55 -1.40 4.36 3.31
C THR A 55 -1.86 3.33 4.34
N LEU A 56 -0.96 2.77 5.15
CA LEU A 56 -1.26 1.76 6.17
C LEU A 56 -2.37 2.18 7.14
N SER A 57 -2.35 3.42 7.63
CA SER A 57 -3.36 3.93 8.56
C SER A 57 -4.75 3.95 7.93
N CYS A 58 -4.83 4.31 6.64
CA CYS A 58 -6.08 4.31 5.89
C CYS A 58 -6.58 2.87 5.69
N ILE A 59 -5.70 1.94 5.31
CA ILE A 59 -6.11 0.54 5.11
C ILE A 59 -6.55 -0.10 6.43
N ALA A 60 -5.83 0.13 7.52
CA ALA A 60 -6.20 -0.36 8.84
C ALA A 60 -7.58 0.16 9.29
N TRP A 61 -7.93 1.39 8.92
CA TRP A 61 -9.25 1.97 9.17
C TRP A 61 -10.36 1.35 8.31
N LEU A 62 -10.09 1.09 7.03
CA LEU A 62 -11.07 0.55 6.07
C LEU A 62 -11.28 -0.96 6.21
N LEU A 63 -10.27 -1.72 6.64
CA LEU A 63 -10.35 -3.18 6.71
C LEU A 63 -11.59 -3.72 7.47
N PRO A 64 -11.89 -3.30 8.72
CA PRO A 64 -13.08 -3.80 9.42
C PRO A 64 -14.38 -3.43 8.71
N ARG A 65 -14.43 -2.30 8.00
CA ARG A 65 -15.59 -1.85 7.21
C ARG A 65 -15.77 -2.71 5.97
N ALA A 66 -14.68 -2.95 5.23
CA ALA A 66 -14.68 -3.84 4.09
C ALA A 66 -15.13 -5.26 4.48
N MET A 67 -14.73 -5.73 5.67
CA MET A 67 -15.15 -7.01 6.25
C MET A 67 -16.60 -7.04 6.75
N GLY A 68 -17.32 -5.91 6.77
CA GLY A 68 -18.67 -5.80 7.34
C GLY A 68 -18.72 -5.88 8.87
N LEU A 69 -17.58 -5.70 9.55
CA LEU A 69 -17.45 -5.69 11.01
C LEU A 69 -17.70 -4.31 11.62
N ALA A 70 -17.72 -3.26 10.79
CA ALA A 70 -18.03 -1.89 11.15
C ALA A 70 -18.84 -1.22 10.02
N PRO A 71 -19.71 -0.24 10.33
CA PRO A 71 -20.41 0.52 9.31
C PRO A 71 -19.44 1.39 8.50
N ALA A 72 -19.69 1.50 7.20
CA ALA A 72 -18.96 2.34 6.28
C ALA A 72 -19.78 3.57 5.88
N ALA A 73 -19.15 4.73 5.77
CA ALA A 73 -19.71 5.88 5.08
C ALA A 73 -19.66 5.68 3.55
N PRO A 74 -20.50 6.39 2.76
CA PRO A 74 -20.50 6.24 1.30
C PRO A 74 -19.13 6.49 0.65
N GLU A 75 -18.34 7.44 1.17
CA GLU A 75 -16.98 7.69 0.67
C GLU A 75 -16.03 6.54 0.99
N GLU A 76 -16.21 5.88 2.14
CA GLU A 76 -15.42 4.71 2.54
C GLU A 76 -15.75 3.51 1.68
N ASP A 77 -17.04 3.28 1.37
CA ASP A 77 -17.47 2.24 0.43
C ASP A 77 -16.92 2.46 -0.98
N ALA A 78 -16.94 3.71 -1.44
CA ALA A 78 -16.36 4.07 -2.73
C ALA A 78 -14.85 3.80 -2.75
N LEU A 79 -14.13 4.13 -1.67
CA LEU A 79 -12.69 3.87 -1.56
C LEU A 79 -12.37 2.38 -1.44
N ILE A 80 -13.18 1.60 -0.70
CA ILE A 80 -13.05 0.13 -0.63
C ILE A 80 -13.24 -0.48 -2.02
N ALA A 81 -14.25 -0.04 -2.77
CA ALA A 81 -14.47 -0.49 -4.14
C ALA A 81 -13.30 -0.10 -5.06
N PHE A 82 -12.76 1.12 -4.90
CA PHE A 82 -11.61 1.61 -5.65
C PHE A 82 -10.33 0.80 -5.38
N LEU A 83 -10.13 0.34 -4.14
CA LEU A 83 -8.98 -0.50 -3.74
C LEU A 83 -9.22 -2.00 -3.94
N SER A 84 -10.39 -2.40 -4.44
CA SER A 84 -10.75 -3.80 -4.64
C SER A 84 -9.79 -4.51 -5.60
N PRO A 85 -9.46 -5.79 -5.37
CA PRO A 85 -8.71 -6.60 -6.34
C PRO A 85 -9.46 -6.82 -7.66
N ALA A 86 -10.77 -6.54 -7.72
CA ALA A 86 -11.57 -6.70 -8.93
C ALA A 86 -11.52 -5.48 -9.89
N ARG A 87 -10.83 -4.39 -9.49
CA ARG A 87 -10.75 -3.13 -10.25
C ARG A 87 -10.07 -3.31 -11.61
N ASP A 88 -10.50 -2.52 -12.58
CA ASP A 88 -10.05 -2.67 -13.97
C ASP A 88 -8.56 -2.33 -14.18
N SER A 89 -7.99 -1.46 -13.34
CA SER A 89 -6.58 -1.07 -13.42
C SER A 89 -5.59 -2.21 -13.11
N LEU A 90 -6.08 -3.34 -12.57
CA LEU A 90 -5.30 -4.55 -12.36
C LEU A 90 -5.42 -5.60 -13.49
N ARG A 91 -6.26 -5.35 -14.50
CA ARG A 91 -6.50 -6.27 -15.63
C ARG A 91 -5.55 -6.04 -16.80
#